data_AF-A0A0K3B0Q3-F1
#
_entry.id   AF-A0A0K3B0Q3-F1
#
_cell.length_a   1.000
_cell.length_b   1.000
_cell.length_c   1.000
_cell.angle_alpha   90.00
_cell.angle_beta   90.00
_cell.angle_gamma   90.00
#
_symmetry.space_group_name_H-M   'P 1'
#
loop_
_entity.id
_entity.type
_entity.pdbx_description
1 polymer ?
#
loop_
_entity_poly.entity_id
_entity_poly.type
_entity_poly.pdbx_seq_one_letter_code
_entity_poly.pdbx_strand_id
1 'polypeptide(L)'
;MNVLPIESLPPADLWERPEIRAVLAAQDIRALYQHLRKHGVSQRRIAQLTGQHHSDVTDVAGGRRQIQSYDVLVRIATGLGIPRGYMGLAHSDRATHDIATSPRYPTFEGNPMQRRDFLGLISKIVMGAALTPAEVALLAGDPHPTPVPQRVGATDVDRLRALTSGLRAYDVEHGGGACRDAVLAQMRWAESLKSASYSDDVRGSLFNAVAELKTLAGWTSHDLALTAEAYRYLGQAVEDTRIAGDPAHTAIVLHHLGRVPLDNDEPDEAIKYFQLGQISAQDSSSFIAVSFLHANEAVAYAHQNDQRKALTALRRAEDEYAHAESGDSAAFFRYFDRSALETATARVYSKLALTDATLRVEAVERLQRTVEYLPDNHSRQRAFNLTWLATLHLADGDTETGARIGNQAVTAARALNSRRILDHLQPLHEQTTRYQHADIAELDRDIRIARISG
;
A
#
# COMPACT_ATOMS: atom_id res chain seq x y z
N MET A 1 8.73 38.82 4.53
CA MET A 1 8.20 38.64 5.90
C MET A 1 6.70 38.85 5.81
N ASN A 2 5.92 37.78 5.60
CA ASN A 2 4.46 37.85 5.56
C ASN A 2 3.93 37.37 6.91
N VAL A 3 3.40 38.31 7.70
CA VAL A 3 2.67 38.01 8.93
C VAL A 3 1.28 37.56 8.51
N LEU A 4 0.93 36.31 8.80
CA LEU A 4 -0.42 35.77 8.55
C LEU A 4 -1.45 36.51 9.42
N PRO A 5 -2.67 36.79 8.92
CA PRO A 5 -3.74 37.38 9.71
C PRO A 5 -4.14 36.49 10.90
N ILE A 6 -4.65 37.12 11.96
CA ILE A 6 -4.76 36.59 13.33
C ILE A 6 -5.78 35.43 13.51
N GLU A 7 -6.47 34.96 12.45
CA GLU A 7 -7.56 33.97 12.57
C GLU A 7 -7.46 32.70 11.71
N SER A 8 -6.51 32.55 10.77
CA SER A 8 -6.48 31.36 9.90
C SER A 8 -5.71 30.16 10.50
N LEU A 9 -6.14 28.94 10.19
CA LEU A 9 -5.32 27.73 10.33
C LEU A 9 -4.00 27.89 9.58
N PRO A 10 -2.93 27.15 9.93
CA PRO A 10 -1.73 27.08 9.10
C PRO A 10 -2.12 26.69 7.67
N PRO A 11 -1.54 27.33 6.64
CA PRO A 11 -1.92 27.04 5.26
C PRO A 11 -1.50 25.60 4.91
N ALA A 12 -2.33 24.89 4.14
CA ALA A 12 -2.19 23.45 3.93
C ALA A 12 -0.89 23.07 3.20
N ASP A 13 -0.32 23.99 2.41
CA ASP A 13 0.98 23.86 1.73
C ASP A 13 2.17 23.78 2.70
N LEU A 14 2.01 24.20 3.96
CA LEU A 14 3.05 24.10 4.98
C LEU A 14 3.41 22.64 5.28
N TRP A 15 2.42 21.75 5.29
CA TRP A 15 2.59 20.33 5.63
C TRP A 15 3.27 19.54 4.51
N GLU A 16 3.28 20.07 3.30
CA GLU A 16 3.88 19.44 2.11
C GLU A 16 5.39 19.68 1.99
N ARG A 17 5.96 20.59 2.79
CA ARG A 17 7.40 20.90 2.72
C ARG A 17 8.23 19.70 3.21
N PRO A 18 9.27 19.27 2.48
CA PRO A 18 10.06 18.09 2.83
C PRO A 18 10.63 18.13 4.26
N GLU A 19 11.06 19.30 4.70
CA GLU A 19 11.55 19.57 6.06
C GLU A 19 10.50 19.36 7.15
N ILE A 20 9.22 19.65 6.86
CA ILE A 20 8.11 19.44 7.78
C ILE A 20 7.60 18.01 7.72
N ARG A 21 7.59 17.39 6.53
CA ARG A 21 7.26 15.98 6.36
C ARG A 21 8.16 15.06 7.20
N ALA A 22 9.46 15.32 7.23
CA ALA A 22 10.41 14.56 8.06
C ALA A 22 10.10 14.72 9.56
N VAL A 23 9.74 15.93 10.00
CA VAL A 23 9.37 16.23 11.40
C VAL A 23 8.04 15.55 11.79
N LEU A 24 7.05 15.55 10.90
CA LEU A 24 5.75 14.92 11.13
C LEU A 24 5.86 13.39 11.16
N ALA A 25 6.63 12.79 10.24
CA ALA A 25 6.87 11.35 10.18
C ALA A 25 7.63 10.85 11.42
N ALA A 26 8.59 11.63 11.92
CA ALA A 26 9.30 11.33 13.16
C ALA A 26 8.49 11.65 14.44
N GLN A 27 7.28 12.21 14.29
CA GLN A 27 6.43 12.71 15.39
C GLN A 27 7.16 13.69 16.34
N ASP A 28 8.12 14.47 15.82
CA ASP A 28 8.88 15.44 16.62
C ASP A 28 8.06 16.72 16.85
N ILE A 29 7.18 16.67 17.84
CA ILE A 29 6.27 17.78 18.16
C ILE A 29 7.02 19.04 18.62
N ARG A 30 8.22 18.88 19.18
CA ARG A 30 9.06 20.02 19.56
C ARG A 30 9.52 20.75 18.32
N ALA A 31 10.09 20.04 17.34
CA ALA A 31 10.52 20.63 16.07
C ALA A 31 9.31 21.23 15.32
N LEU A 32 8.16 20.56 15.35
CA LEU A 32 6.91 21.05 14.77
C LEU A 32 6.49 22.42 15.36
N TYR A 33 6.47 22.55 16.69
CA TYR A 33 6.10 23.81 17.34
C TYR A 33 7.13 24.91 17.13
N GLN A 34 8.42 24.57 17.09
CA GLN A 34 9.46 25.55 16.76
C GLN A 34 9.33 26.05 15.32
N HIS A 35 9.00 25.17 14.38
CA HIS A 35 8.79 25.53 12.99
C HIS A 35 7.55 26.42 12.83
N LEU A 36 6.42 26.07 13.46
CA LEU A 36 5.21 26.90 13.47
C LEU A 36 5.45 28.30 14.03
N ARG A 37 6.29 28.43 15.07
CA ARG A 37 6.68 29.73 15.61
C ARG A 37 7.53 30.56 14.65
N LYS A 38 8.45 29.93 13.91
CA LYS A 38 9.25 30.62 12.87
C LYS A 38 8.37 31.15 11.73
N HIS A 39 7.24 30.49 11.48
CA HIS A 39 6.24 30.90 10.49
C HIS A 39 5.10 31.78 11.06
N GLY A 40 5.29 32.36 12.26
CA GLY A 40 4.41 33.38 12.82
C GLY A 40 3.27 32.87 13.69
N VAL A 41 3.17 31.57 13.96
CA VAL A 41 2.14 31.00 14.86
C VAL A 41 2.62 31.06 16.32
N SER A 42 1.93 31.85 17.16
CA SER A 42 2.29 31.98 18.58
C SER A 42 2.00 30.72 19.40
N GLN A 43 2.71 30.51 20.52
CA GLN A 43 2.46 29.37 21.42
C GLN A 43 1.03 29.37 21.98
N ARG A 44 0.48 30.56 22.27
CA ARG A 44 -0.92 30.73 22.66
C ARG A 44 -1.88 30.28 21.57
N ARG A 45 -1.55 30.50 20.30
CA ARG A 45 -2.38 30.03 19.18
C ARG A 45 -2.28 28.53 18.98
N ILE A 46 -1.07 27.96 19.07
CA ILE A 46 -0.87 26.50 19.03
C ILE A 46 -1.68 25.82 20.14
N ALA A 47 -1.65 26.36 21.37
CA ALA A 47 -2.41 25.85 22.51
C ALA A 47 -3.93 25.86 22.23
N GLN A 48 -4.45 26.97 21.71
CA GLN A 48 -5.87 27.08 21.33
C GLN A 48 -6.28 26.09 20.23
N LEU A 49 -5.50 26.01 19.14
CA LEU A 49 -5.80 25.15 18.01
C LEU A 49 -5.77 23.67 18.39
N THR A 50 -4.83 23.27 19.24
CA THR A 50 -4.62 21.88 19.65
C THR A 50 -5.38 21.49 20.93
N GLY A 51 -6.15 22.41 21.53
CA GLY A 51 -6.84 22.17 22.80
C GLY A 51 -5.92 21.81 23.97
N GLN A 52 -4.68 22.30 23.95
CA GLN A 52 -3.68 22.09 25.01
C GLN A 52 -3.57 23.31 25.91
N HIS A 53 -3.10 23.14 27.15
CA HIS A 53 -2.79 24.29 28.00
C HIS A 53 -1.55 25.03 27.48
N HIS A 54 -1.52 26.35 27.64
CA HIS A 54 -0.39 27.19 27.19
C HIS A 54 0.95 26.77 27.81
N SER A 55 0.93 26.34 29.08
CA SER A 55 2.10 25.79 29.78
C SER A 55 2.65 24.55 29.08
N ASP A 56 1.78 23.64 28.64
CA ASP A 56 2.17 22.40 27.97
C ASP A 56 2.87 22.65 26.64
N VAL A 57 2.35 23.59 25.83
CA VAL A 57 2.98 24.00 24.56
C VAL A 57 4.33 24.67 24.80
N THR A 58 4.47 25.41 25.90
CA THR A 58 5.73 26.07 26.28
C THR A 58 6.78 25.03 26.67
N ASP A 59 6.41 24.04 27.49
CA ASP A 59 7.31 22.98 27.95
C ASP A 59 7.71 22.03 26.81
N VAL A 60 6.80 21.72 25.90
CA VAL A 60 7.08 20.90 24.70
C VAL A 60 8.01 21.64 23.74
N ALA A 61 7.74 22.91 23.43
CA ALA A 61 8.62 23.71 22.57
C ALA A 61 10.02 23.92 23.19
N GLY A 62 10.09 24.02 24.52
CA GLY A 62 11.32 24.12 25.31
C GLY A 62 12.08 22.80 25.48
N GLY A 63 11.48 21.66 25.09
CA GLY A 63 12.09 20.33 25.23
C GLY A 63 12.06 19.76 26.66
N ARG A 64 11.26 20.34 27.56
CA ARG A 64 11.06 19.85 28.94
C ARG A 64 10.01 18.74 29.03
N ARG A 65 9.19 18.59 27.99
CA ARG A 65 8.12 17.58 27.89
C ARG A 65 8.05 17.03 26.47
N GLN A 66 7.87 15.73 26.34
CA GLN A 66 7.62 15.07 25.05
C GLN A 66 6.17 14.56 25.01
N ILE A 67 5.56 14.57 23.83
CA ILE A 67 4.20 14.07 23.62
C ILE A 67 4.30 12.68 23.00
N GLN A 68 3.88 11.67 23.76
CA GLN A 68 3.86 10.27 23.33
C GLN A 68 2.43 9.69 23.28
N SER A 69 1.44 10.43 23.79
CA SER A 69 0.05 9.99 23.79
C SER A 69 -0.56 10.14 22.41
N TYR A 70 -1.07 9.03 21.87
CA TYR A 70 -1.77 8.97 20.59
C TYR A 70 -2.94 9.95 20.53
N ASP A 71 -3.78 10.02 21.57
CA ASP A 71 -4.93 10.94 21.61
C ASP A 71 -4.52 12.41 21.53
N VAL A 72 -3.40 12.76 22.16
CA VAL A 72 -2.86 14.11 22.11
C VAL A 72 -2.30 14.41 20.72
N LEU A 73 -1.61 13.46 20.09
CA LEU A 73 -1.13 13.57 18.71
C LEU A 73 -2.28 13.71 17.71
N VAL A 74 -3.37 12.94 17.86
CA VAL A 74 -4.58 13.05 17.03
C VAL A 74 -5.23 14.42 17.22
N ARG A 75 -5.30 14.92 18.44
CA ARG A 75 -5.85 16.26 18.72
C ARG A 75 -4.97 17.37 18.16
N ILE A 76 -3.64 17.20 18.19
CA ILE A 76 -2.69 18.13 17.56
C ILE A 76 -2.87 18.11 16.04
N ALA A 77 -2.93 16.93 15.44
CA ALA A 77 -3.11 16.77 14.00
C ALA A 77 -4.44 17.39 13.55
N THR A 78 -5.52 17.06 14.25
CA THR A 78 -6.87 17.59 13.96
C THR A 78 -6.91 19.12 14.16
N GLY A 79 -6.35 19.62 15.26
CA GLY A 79 -6.36 21.03 15.61
C GLY A 79 -5.52 21.93 14.70
N LEU A 80 -4.43 21.40 14.15
CA LEU A 80 -3.57 22.11 13.21
C LEU A 80 -3.95 21.84 11.73
N GLY A 81 -4.88 20.93 11.48
CA GLY A 81 -5.25 20.52 10.12
C GLY A 81 -4.15 19.70 9.42
N ILE A 82 -3.36 18.95 10.17
CA ILE A 82 -2.32 18.04 9.65
C ILE A 82 -3.01 16.74 9.19
N PRO A 83 -2.79 16.28 7.95
CA PRO A 83 -3.27 14.98 7.51
C PRO A 83 -2.74 13.87 8.43
N ARG A 84 -3.64 13.07 9.01
CA ARG A 84 -3.30 12.07 10.04
C ARG A 84 -2.26 11.04 9.57
N GLY A 85 -2.29 10.69 8.28
CA GLY A 85 -1.29 9.82 7.66
C GLY A 85 0.14 10.36 7.74
N TYR A 86 0.33 11.69 7.79
CA TYR A 86 1.67 12.29 7.82
C TYR A 86 2.34 12.17 9.18
N MET A 87 1.56 11.88 10.22
CA MET A 87 2.03 11.58 11.57
C MET A 87 1.92 10.08 11.89
N GLY A 88 1.57 9.22 10.93
CA GLY A 88 1.34 7.79 11.18
C GLY A 88 0.10 7.50 12.04
N LEU A 89 -0.90 8.40 12.07
CA LEU A 89 -2.10 8.33 12.92
C LEU A 89 -3.33 7.80 12.17
N ALA A 90 -3.15 6.99 11.13
CA ALA A 90 -4.27 6.46 10.35
C ALA A 90 -4.94 5.29 11.10
N HIS A 91 -6.10 5.57 11.68
CA HIS A 91 -7.06 4.56 12.13
C HIS A 91 -8.49 5.03 11.84
N SER A 92 -9.34 4.11 11.37
CA SER A 92 -10.79 4.27 11.26
C SER A 92 -11.47 3.56 12.43
N ASP A 93 -12.43 4.23 13.07
CA ASP A 93 -13.12 3.82 14.32
C ASP A 93 -13.94 2.51 14.22
N ARG A 94 -14.00 1.83 13.06
CA ARG A 94 -14.74 0.58 12.91
C ARG A 94 -13.97 -0.66 13.35
N ALA A 95 -12.65 -0.70 13.16
CA ALA A 95 -11.84 -1.87 13.50
C ALA A 95 -11.67 -2.04 15.03
N THR A 96 -11.72 -0.94 15.78
CA THR A 96 -11.59 -0.94 17.24
C THR A 96 -12.83 -1.45 17.97
N HIS A 97 -14.03 -1.33 17.37
CA HIS A 97 -15.27 -1.77 18.01
C HIS A 97 -15.45 -3.31 18.00
N ASP A 98 -14.98 -3.99 16.94
CA ASP A 98 -15.06 -5.45 16.84
C ASP A 98 -13.95 -6.17 17.63
N ILE A 99 -12.81 -5.52 17.87
CA ILE A 99 -11.76 -6.05 18.77
C ILE A 99 -12.22 -5.95 20.23
N ALA A 100 -13.04 -4.95 20.58
CA ALA A 100 -13.56 -4.75 21.93
C ALA A 100 -14.63 -5.78 22.36
N THR A 101 -15.18 -6.57 21.44
CA THR A 101 -16.30 -7.50 21.73
C THR A 101 -15.93 -8.99 21.71
N SER A 102 -14.66 -9.35 21.56
CA SER A 102 -14.20 -10.75 21.73
C SER A 102 -13.97 -11.13 23.21
N PRO A 103 -14.23 -12.40 23.60
CA PRO A 103 -14.47 -12.78 24.97
C PRO A 103 -13.26 -12.63 25.89
N ARG A 104 -13.55 -12.21 27.13
CA ARG A 104 -12.61 -11.91 28.23
C ARG A 104 -11.52 -12.99 28.40
N TYR A 105 -10.27 -12.56 28.27
CA TYR A 105 -9.07 -13.26 28.73
C TYR A 105 -9.01 -13.33 30.28
N PRO A 106 -8.26 -14.30 30.85
CA PRO A 106 -8.31 -14.62 32.27
C PRO A 106 -7.88 -13.46 33.16
N THR A 107 -8.52 -13.39 34.32
CA THR A 107 -8.22 -12.44 35.41
C THR A 107 -6.73 -12.37 35.69
N PHE A 108 -6.18 -11.17 35.52
CA PHE A 108 -4.81 -10.81 35.85
C PHE A 108 -4.58 -10.98 37.36
N GLU A 109 -4.05 -12.12 37.81
CA GLU A 109 -3.39 -12.22 39.12
C GLU A 109 -2.04 -11.48 39.06
N GLY A 110 -2.13 -10.15 38.91
CA GLY A 110 -0.99 -9.27 39.05
C GLY A 110 -0.54 -9.26 40.51
N ASN A 111 0.77 -9.46 40.72
CA ASN A 111 1.41 -9.43 42.02
C ASN A 111 0.96 -8.17 42.80
N PRO A 112 0.40 -8.29 44.02
CA PRO A 112 -0.17 -7.16 44.76
C PRO A 112 0.81 -6.00 44.98
N MET A 113 2.12 -6.27 44.97
CA MET A 113 3.17 -5.23 45.02
C MET A 113 3.14 -4.32 43.78
N GLN A 114 2.98 -4.88 42.57
CA GLN A 114 2.94 -4.12 41.32
C GLN A 114 1.73 -3.19 41.23
N ARG A 115 0.58 -3.59 41.80
CA ARG A 115 -0.63 -2.75 41.86
C ARG A 115 -0.44 -1.54 42.78
N ARG A 116 0.23 -1.72 43.92
CA ARG A 116 0.50 -0.64 44.88
C ARG A 116 1.48 0.37 44.31
N ASP A 117 2.53 -0.09 43.64
CA ASP A 117 3.54 0.76 43.04
C ASP A 117 2.95 1.55 41.85
N PHE A 118 2.08 0.92 41.05
CA PHE A 118 1.32 1.59 40.00
C PHE A 118 0.34 2.63 40.56
N LEU A 119 -0.40 2.32 41.62
CA LEU A 119 -1.27 3.30 42.29
C LEU A 119 -0.48 4.49 42.85
N GLY A 120 0.69 4.24 43.45
CA GLY A 120 1.58 5.31 43.93
C GLY A 120 2.07 6.21 42.79
N LEU A 121 2.41 5.60 41.65
CA LEU A 121 2.81 6.31 40.44
C LEU A 121 1.68 7.16 39.85
N ILE A 122 0.47 6.60 39.70
CA ILE A 122 -0.71 7.34 39.25
C ILE A 122 -1.06 8.48 40.22
N SER A 123 -0.93 8.24 41.54
CA SER A 123 -1.16 9.28 42.54
C SER A 123 -0.20 10.46 42.39
N LYS A 124 1.08 10.20 42.09
CA LYS A 124 2.06 11.27 41.81
C LYS A 124 1.67 12.09 40.58
N ILE A 125 1.22 11.43 39.51
CA ILE A 125 0.76 12.10 38.28
C ILE A 125 -0.46 12.98 38.57
N VAL A 126 -1.47 12.44 39.26
CA VAL A 126 -2.70 13.16 39.60
C VAL A 126 -2.41 14.38 40.49
N MET A 127 -1.45 14.25 41.41
CA MET A 127 -1.01 15.35 42.27
C MET A 127 -0.04 16.33 41.58
N GLY A 128 0.23 16.16 40.27
CA GLY A 128 1.07 17.06 39.48
C GLY A 128 2.57 16.96 39.82
N ALA A 129 3.01 15.88 40.44
CA ALA A 129 4.43 15.67 40.76
C ALA A 129 5.21 15.25 39.50
N ALA A 130 6.44 15.76 39.38
CA ALA A 130 7.35 15.33 38.34
C ALA A 130 7.74 13.86 38.56
N LEU A 131 7.65 13.06 37.50
CA LEU A 131 8.09 11.67 37.52
C LEU A 131 9.60 11.60 37.30
N THR A 132 10.25 10.68 38.02
CA THR A 132 11.62 10.30 37.73
C THR A 132 11.72 9.50 36.42
N PRO A 133 12.88 9.45 35.76
CA PRO A 133 13.06 8.62 34.56
C PRO A 133 12.71 7.13 34.77
N ALA A 134 12.96 6.59 35.96
CA ALA A 134 12.59 5.22 36.31
C ALA A 134 11.07 5.02 36.42
N GLU A 135 10.35 6.03 36.92
CA GLU A 135 8.89 6.03 37.01
C GLU A 135 8.22 6.21 35.64
N VAL A 136 8.83 7.00 34.75
CA VAL A 136 8.42 7.08 33.35
C VAL A 136 8.63 5.74 32.65
N ALA A 137 9.74 5.04 32.93
CA ALA A 137 9.99 3.71 32.38
C ALA A 137 8.97 2.65 32.85
N LEU A 138 8.42 2.77 34.06
CA LEU A 138 7.30 1.92 34.51
C LEU A 138 6.02 2.11 33.69
N LEU A 139 5.79 3.31 33.13
CA LEU A 139 4.64 3.59 32.25
C LEU A 139 4.91 3.19 30.80
N ALA A 140 6.17 3.25 30.39
CA ALA A 140 6.63 2.95 29.04
C ALA A 140 7.02 1.48 28.85
N GLY A 141 6.53 0.57 29.71
CA GLY A 141 6.95 -0.83 29.76
C GLY A 141 7.07 -1.48 28.39
N ASP A 142 8.11 -2.31 28.22
CA ASP A 142 8.35 -2.98 26.95
C ASP A 142 7.08 -3.72 26.51
N PRO A 143 6.66 -3.59 25.23
CA PRO A 143 5.52 -4.35 24.73
C PRO A 143 5.77 -5.82 24.99
N HIS A 144 4.95 -6.45 25.83
CA HIS A 144 5.00 -7.89 25.98
C HIS A 144 4.63 -8.52 24.63
N PRO A 145 5.49 -9.39 24.06
CA PRO A 145 5.18 -10.04 22.81
C PRO A 145 3.88 -10.84 22.98
N THR A 146 3.03 -10.81 21.96
CA THR A 146 1.82 -11.62 21.93
C THR A 146 2.20 -13.07 22.24
N PRO A 147 1.61 -13.70 23.27
CA PRO A 147 1.94 -15.07 23.63
C PRO A 147 1.78 -16.00 22.43
N VAL A 148 2.79 -16.82 22.20
CA VAL A 148 2.77 -17.85 21.16
C VAL A 148 2.19 -19.12 21.78
N PRO A 149 1.14 -19.74 21.21
CA PRO A 149 0.66 -21.03 21.66
C PRO A 149 1.79 -22.06 21.65
N GLN A 150 1.89 -22.90 22.68
CA GLN A 150 2.86 -24.01 22.68
C GLN A 150 2.57 -25.02 21.56
N ARG A 151 1.28 -25.20 21.23
CA ARG A 151 0.80 -26.02 20.12
C ARG A 151 -0.03 -25.16 19.18
N VAL A 152 0.33 -25.16 17.91
CA VAL A 152 -0.41 -24.46 16.84
C VAL A 152 -1.33 -25.47 16.14
N GLY A 153 -2.60 -25.12 16.03
CA GLY A 153 -3.63 -25.91 15.35
C GLY A 153 -4.24 -25.18 14.15
N ALA A 154 -5.19 -25.85 13.48
CA ALA A 154 -5.90 -25.28 12.32
C ALA A 154 -6.56 -23.92 12.64
N THR A 155 -7.15 -23.75 13.82
CA THR A 155 -7.77 -22.49 14.25
C THR A 155 -6.79 -21.32 14.31
N ASP A 156 -5.54 -21.54 14.71
CA ASP A 156 -4.52 -20.49 14.74
C ASP A 156 -4.11 -20.07 13.32
N VAL A 157 -4.01 -21.05 12.42
CA VAL A 157 -3.76 -20.79 11.00
C VAL A 157 -4.91 -20.01 10.38
N ASP A 158 -6.16 -20.37 10.66
CA ASP A 158 -7.34 -19.67 10.14
C ASP A 158 -7.42 -18.24 10.65
N ARG A 159 -7.03 -18.00 11.91
CA ARG A 159 -6.89 -16.63 12.46
C ARG A 159 -5.85 -15.82 11.70
N LEU A 160 -4.68 -16.40 11.41
CA LEU A 160 -3.62 -15.73 10.64
C LEU A 160 -4.09 -15.41 9.21
N ARG A 161 -4.79 -16.34 8.56
CA ARG A 161 -5.39 -16.13 7.23
C ARG A 161 -6.43 -15.01 7.24
N ALA A 162 -7.33 -15.02 8.22
CA ALA A 162 -8.37 -14.00 8.36
C ALA A 162 -7.76 -12.60 8.58
N LEU A 163 -6.76 -12.50 9.45
CA LEU A 163 -6.00 -11.27 9.68
C LEU A 163 -5.32 -10.77 8.40
N THR A 164 -4.64 -11.65 7.68
CA THR A 164 -3.96 -11.31 6.42
C THR A 164 -4.95 -10.88 5.35
N SER A 165 -6.10 -11.55 5.26
CA SER A 165 -7.18 -11.19 4.34
C SER A 165 -7.75 -9.80 4.64
N GLY A 166 -7.94 -9.45 5.91
CA GLY A 166 -8.38 -8.12 6.33
C GLY A 166 -7.38 -7.02 5.95
N LEU A 167 -6.09 -7.25 6.19
CA LEU A 167 -5.02 -6.32 5.80
C LEU A 167 -4.92 -6.17 4.27
N ARG A 168 -5.07 -7.26 3.53
CA ARG A 168 -5.09 -7.24 2.06
C ARG A 168 -6.29 -6.47 1.52
N ALA A 169 -7.47 -6.64 2.09
CA ALA A 169 -8.65 -5.87 1.70
C ALA A 169 -8.43 -4.37 1.94
N TYR A 170 -7.82 -4.01 3.07
CA TYR A 170 -7.47 -2.61 3.36
C TYR A 170 -6.45 -2.05 2.36
N ASP A 171 -5.42 -2.81 1.99
CA ASP A 171 -4.45 -2.44 0.95
C ASP A 171 -5.10 -2.32 -0.44
N VAL A 172 -6.02 -3.21 -0.79
CA VAL A 172 -6.79 -3.12 -2.04
C VAL A 172 -7.68 -1.88 -2.07
N GLU A 173 -8.14 -1.37 -0.93
CA GLU A 173 -8.95 -0.16 -0.87
C GLU A 173 -8.07 1.11 -0.91
N HIS A 174 -7.02 1.17 -0.09
CA HIS A 174 -6.24 2.38 0.17
C HIS A 174 -4.86 2.43 -0.51
N GLY A 175 -4.32 1.29 -0.95
CA GLY A 175 -3.03 1.15 -1.65
C GLY A 175 -1.83 1.82 -0.96
N GLY A 176 -0.73 1.98 -1.70
CA GLY A 176 0.37 2.87 -1.32
C GLY A 176 1.07 2.48 -0.01
N GLY A 177 1.03 1.19 0.35
CA GLY A 177 1.61 0.70 1.59
C GLY A 177 0.89 1.16 2.87
N ALA A 178 -0.36 1.60 2.78
CA ALA A 178 -1.12 2.18 3.91
C ALA A 178 -1.21 1.28 5.16
N CYS A 179 -1.16 -0.05 4.99
CA CYS A 179 -1.17 -1.00 6.10
C CYS A 179 0.20 -1.61 6.42
N ARG A 180 1.31 -1.14 5.83
CA ARG A 180 2.62 -1.78 5.97
C ARG A 180 3.03 -1.97 7.43
N ASP A 181 2.92 -0.94 8.26
CA ASP A 181 3.33 -1.04 9.66
C ASP A 181 2.46 -2.02 10.45
N ALA A 182 1.16 -2.11 10.14
CA ALA A 182 0.27 -3.11 10.71
C ALA A 182 0.66 -4.53 10.26
N VAL A 183 0.99 -4.72 8.98
CA VAL A 183 1.49 -5.99 8.43
C VAL A 183 2.79 -6.40 9.14
N LEU A 184 3.74 -5.47 9.31
CA LEU A 184 5.02 -5.73 9.97
C LEU A 184 4.86 -6.01 11.48
N ALA A 185 3.91 -5.36 12.14
CA ALA A 185 3.61 -5.63 13.54
C ALA A 185 3.15 -7.09 13.74
N GLN A 186 2.35 -7.61 12.81
CA GLN A 186 1.85 -9.00 12.86
C GLN A 186 2.90 -10.03 12.41
N MET A 187 3.86 -9.61 11.58
CA MET A 187 4.90 -10.49 11.04
C MET A 187 5.70 -11.21 12.13
N ARG A 188 6.13 -10.50 13.18
CA ARG A 188 6.92 -11.11 14.27
C ARG A 188 6.16 -12.25 14.94
N TRP A 189 4.87 -12.06 15.20
CA TRP A 189 4.02 -13.08 15.78
C TRP A 189 3.81 -14.25 14.82
N ALA A 190 3.50 -13.98 13.55
CA ALA A 190 3.32 -15.02 12.53
C ALA A 190 4.56 -15.91 12.36
N GLU A 191 5.76 -15.32 12.32
CA GLU A 191 7.03 -16.05 12.27
C GLU A 191 7.25 -16.93 13.49
N SER A 192 6.90 -16.43 14.68
CA SER A 192 7.06 -17.18 15.93
C SER A 192 6.17 -18.43 16.00
N LEU A 193 5.02 -18.45 15.30
CA LEU A 193 4.15 -19.63 15.21
C LEU A 193 4.88 -20.82 14.57
N LYS A 194 5.83 -20.58 13.66
CA LYS A 194 6.63 -21.65 13.02
C LYS A 194 7.62 -22.32 13.97
N SER A 195 7.88 -21.72 15.14
CA SER A 195 8.72 -22.31 16.18
C SER A 195 7.92 -23.11 17.22
N ALA A 196 6.58 -23.06 17.18
CA ALA A 196 5.72 -23.84 18.05
C ALA A 196 5.62 -25.30 17.59
N SER A 197 5.07 -26.17 18.44
CA SER A 197 4.78 -27.54 18.02
C SER A 197 3.49 -27.61 17.18
N TYR A 198 3.48 -28.40 16.12
CA TYR A 198 2.31 -28.61 15.25
C TYR A 198 2.38 -30.03 14.65
N SER A 199 1.25 -30.54 14.16
CA SER A 199 1.23 -31.79 13.39
C SER A 199 1.71 -31.56 11.96
N ASP A 200 2.09 -32.65 11.29
CA ASP A 200 2.50 -32.61 9.88
C ASP A 200 1.39 -32.06 8.97
N ASP A 201 0.12 -32.39 9.27
CA ASP A 201 -1.05 -31.88 8.54
C ASP A 201 -1.22 -30.34 8.66
N VAL A 202 -0.78 -29.75 9.78
CA VAL A 202 -0.88 -28.30 10.02
C VAL A 202 0.32 -27.56 9.42
N ARG A 203 1.49 -28.20 9.34
CA ARG A 203 2.75 -27.60 8.87
C ARG A 203 2.58 -26.87 7.54
N GLY A 204 2.05 -27.54 6.52
CA GLY A 204 1.88 -26.94 5.19
C GLY A 204 0.96 -25.71 5.22
N SER A 205 -0.17 -25.84 5.90
CA SER A 205 -1.15 -24.76 6.05
C SER A 205 -0.59 -23.54 6.80
N LEU A 206 0.21 -23.76 7.85
CA LEU A 206 0.87 -22.70 8.62
C LEU A 206 1.89 -21.94 7.77
N PHE A 207 2.79 -22.66 7.10
CA PHE A 207 3.81 -22.02 6.26
C PHE A 207 3.18 -21.25 5.10
N ASN A 208 2.10 -21.77 4.51
CA ASN A 208 1.33 -21.02 3.51
C ASN A 208 0.72 -19.73 4.06
N ALA A 209 0.13 -19.77 5.26
CA ALA A 209 -0.44 -18.56 5.86
C ALA A 209 0.62 -17.51 6.22
N VAL A 210 1.81 -17.94 6.67
CA VAL A 210 2.94 -17.03 6.91
C VAL A 210 3.49 -16.46 5.61
N ALA A 211 3.61 -17.28 4.56
CA ALA A 211 4.03 -16.83 3.23
C ALA A 211 3.07 -15.79 2.65
N GLU A 212 1.77 -15.92 2.89
CA GLU A 212 0.78 -14.94 2.43
C GLU A 212 0.97 -13.58 3.11
N LEU A 213 1.21 -13.56 4.42
CA LEU A 213 1.50 -12.32 5.15
C LEU A 213 2.81 -11.69 4.68
N LYS A 214 3.84 -12.51 4.41
CA LYS A 214 5.12 -12.04 3.84
C LYS A 214 4.97 -11.47 2.45
N THR A 215 4.13 -12.09 1.63
CA THR A 215 3.81 -11.58 0.28
C THR A 215 3.19 -10.19 0.38
N LEU A 216 2.24 -10.00 1.31
CA LEU A 216 1.66 -8.69 1.57
C LEU A 216 2.68 -7.68 2.13
N ALA A 217 3.59 -8.12 3.00
CA ALA A 217 4.68 -7.26 3.52
C ALA A 217 5.65 -6.82 2.41
N GLY A 218 5.95 -7.73 1.48
CA GLY A 218 6.76 -7.46 0.31
C GLY A 218 6.08 -6.46 -0.62
N TRP A 219 4.80 -6.70 -0.93
CA TRP A 219 4.01 -5.83 -1.80
C TRP A 219 3.83 -4.42 -1.23
N THR A 220 3.46 -4.30 0.04
CA THR A 220 3.32 -3.00 0.72
C THR A 220 4.65 -2.26 0.88
N SER A 221 5.79 -2.97 0.91
CA SER A 221 7.12 -2.35 0.87
C SER A 221 7.47 -1.85 -0.52
N HIS A 222 7.13 -2.62 -1.56
CA HIS A 222 7.29 -2.21 -2.96
C HIS A 222 6.51 -0.93 -3.27
N ASP A 223 5.26 -0.84 -2.81
CA ASP A 223 4.40 0.35 -2.95
C ASP A 223 5.01 1.62 -2.32
N LEU A 224 5.94 1.48 -1.36
CA LEU A 224 6.66 2.58 -0.71
C LEU A 224 8.08 2.78 -1.24
N ALA A 225 8.42 2.15 -2.37
CA ALA A 225 9.76 2.15 -2.96
C ALA A 225 10.86 1.61 -2.02
N LEU A 226 10.50 0.74 -1.07
CA LEU A 226 11.44 0.04 -0.18
C LEU A 226 11.86 -1.28 -0.83
N THR A 227 12.64 -1.18 -1.91
CA THR A 227 12.98 -2.29 -2.81
C THR A 227 13.72 -3.43 -2.09
N ALA A 228 14.66 -3.12 -1.20
CA ALA A 228 15.42 -4.13 -0.46
C ALA A 228 14.52 -4.95 0.47
N GLU A 229 13.60 -4.28 1.17
CA GLU A 229 12.59 -4.91 2.03
C GLU A 229 11.60 -5.74 1.22
N ALA A 230 11.17 -5.25 0.06
CA ALA A 230 10.30 -5.98 -0.85
C ALA A 230 10.92 -7.32 -1.25
N TYR A 231 12.15 -7.31 -1.79
CA TYR A 231 12.88 -8.52 -2.15
C TYR A 231 13.10 -9.45 -0.96
N ARG A 232 13.44 -8.89 0.21
CA ARG A 232 13.67 -9.70 1.41
C ARG A 232 12.41 -10.46 1.83
N TYR A 233 11.26 -9.79 1.94
CA TYR A 233 10.03 -10.46 2.35
C TYR A 233 9.51 -11.43 1.30
N LEU A 234 9.56 -11.06 0.02
CA LEU A 234 9.12 -11.94 -1.08
C LEU A 234 10.03 -13.16 -1.21
N GLY A 235 11.36 -13.02 -1.08
CA GLY A 235 12.28 -14.15 -1.06
C GLY A 235 12.03 -15.11 0.10
N GLN A 236 11.72 -14.57 1.30
CA GLN A 236 11.29 -15.39 2.44
C GLN A 236 9.95 -16.08 2.20
N ALA A 237 9.02 -15.45 1.47
CA ALA A 237 7.76 -16.07 1.11
C ALA A 237 7.97 -17.25 0.15
N VAL A 238 8.87 -17.14 -0.84
CA VAL A 238 9.22 -18.28 -1.74
C VAL A 238 9.73 -19.49 -0.96
N GLU A 239 10.57 -19.27 0.06
CA GLU A 239 11.04 -20.37 0.91
C GLU A 239 9.89 -21.00 1.69
N ASP A 240 9.02 -20.19 2.29
CA ASP A 240 7.89 -20.68 3.06
C ASP A 240 6.87 -21.44 2.15
N THR A 241 6.60 -20.98 0.92
CA THR A 241 5.73 -21.71 -0.02
C THR A 241 6.33 -23.03 -0.49
N ARG A 242 7.66 -23.08 -0.69
CA ARG A 242 8.37 -24.33 -0.98
C ARG A 242 8.27 -25.33 0.17
N ILE A 243 8.44 -24.85 1.41
CA ILE A 243 8.27 -25.69 2.61
C ILE A 243 6.83 -26.19 2.74
N ALA A 244 5.85 -25.35 2.39
CA ALA A 244 4.44 -25.71 2.39
C ALA A 244 4.07 -26.71 1.29
N GLY A 245 4.90 -26.86 0.25
CA GLY A 245 4.61 -27.71 -0.89
C GLY A 245 3.52 -27.14 -1.80
N ASP A 246 3.41 -25.81 -1.88
CA ASP A 246 2.36 -25.12 -2.66
C ASP A 246 2.96 -24.41 -3.89
N PRO A 247 3.03 -25.10 -5.04
CA PRO A 247 3.59 -24.52 -6.27
C PRO A 247 2.72 -23.39 -6.84
N ALA A 248 1.40 -23.42 -6.64
CA ALA A 248 0.50 -22.35 -7.08
C ALA A 248 0.79 -21.04 -6.32
N HIS A 249 0.96 -21.12 -5.00
CA HIS A 249 1.35 -19.97 -4.19
C HIS A 249 2.77 -19.50 -4.54
N THR A 250 3.70 -20.42 -4.77
CA THR A 250 5.07 -20.09 -5.22
C THR A 250 5.06 -19.28 -6.52
N ALA A 251 4.24 -19.65 -7.50
CA ALA A 251 4.09 -18.91 -8.76
C ALA A 251 3.62 -17.46 -8.54
N ILE A 252 2.73 -17.23 -7.57
CA ILE A 252 2.25 -15.88 -7.23
C ILE A 252 3.31 -15.04 -6.54
N VAL A 253 4.08 -15.62 -5.62
CA VAL A 253 5.19 -14.89 -4.99
C VAL A 253 6.23 -14.50 -6.03
N LEU A 254 6.52 -15.39 -6.99
CA LEU A 254 7.42 -15.12 -8.11
C LEU A 254 6.87 -14.05 -9.07
N HIS A 255 5.56 -14.02 -9.30
CA HIS A 255 4.93 -12.90 -9.97
C HIS A 255 5.20 -11.57 -9.23
N HIS A 256 4.96 -11.52 -7.91
CA HIS A 256 5.22 -10.30 -7.15
C HIS A 256 6.71 -9.89 -7.21
N LEU A 257 7.64 -10.84 -7.17
CA LEU A 257 9.07 -10.57 -7.39
C LEU A 257 9.35 -9.98 -8.77
N GLY A 258 8.72 -10.50 -9.82
CA GLY A 258 8.88 -9.97 -11.18
C GLY A 258 8.23 -8.61 -11.39
N ARG A 259 7.21 -8.26 -10.59
CA ARG A 259 6.59 -6.93 -10.64
C ARG A 259 7.51 -5.82 -10.11
N VAL A 260 8.36 -6.12 -9.12
CA VAL A 260 9.30 -5.15 -8.56
C VAL A 260 10.19 -4.50 -9.64
N PRO A 261 10.97 -5.25 -10.43
CA PRO A 261 11.79 -4.67 -11.49
C PRO A 261 10.95 -4.17 -12.68
N LEU A 262 9.83 -4.82 -13.02
CA LEU A 262 8.99 -4.35 -14.13
C LEU A 262 8.44 -2.94 -13.89
N ASP A 263 8.09 -2.62 -12.64
CA ASP A 263 7.62 -1.28 -12.26
C ASP A 263 8.73 -0.23 -12.21
N ASN A 264 9.99 -0.67 -12.15
CA ASN A 264 11.18 0.19 -12.23
C ASN A 264 11.77 0.25 -13.65
N ASP A 265 11.00 -0.17 -14.67
CA ASP A 265 11.41 -0.23 -16.08
C ASP A 265 12.63 -1.12 -16.33
N GLU A 266 12.76 -2.21 -15.57
CA GLU A 266 13.77 -3.27 -15.73
C GLU A 266 13.10 -4.57 -16.24
N PRO A 267 12.58 -4.61 -17.48
CA PRO A 267 11.82 -5.75 -17.97
C PRO A 267 12.66 -7.03 -18.12
N ASP A 268 13.97 -6.91 -18.38
CA ASP A 268 14.89 -8.07 -18.46
C ASP A 268 14.94 -8.86 -17.14
N GLU A 269 15.00 -8.16 -16.00
CA GLU A 269 14.99 -8.81 -14.69
C GLU A 269 13.60 -9.37 -14.36
N ALA A 270 12.54 -8.65 -14.74
CA ALA A 270 11.16 -9.11 -14.55
C ALA A 270 10.87 -10.44 -15.25
N ILE A 271 11.31 -10.58 -16.50
CA ILE A 271 11.10 -11.79 -17.30
C ILE A 271 11.70 -13.02 -16.63
N LYS A 272 12.87 -12.91 -15.99
CA LYS A 272 13.51 -14.03 -15.28
C LYS A 272 12.61 -14.56 -14.15
N TYR A 273 12.00 -13.68 -13.37
CA TYR A 273 11.10 -14.07 -12.30
C TYR A 273 9.79 -14.68 -12.83
N PHE A 274 9.23 -14.12 -13.91
CA PHE A 274 8.03 -14.69 -14.53
C PHE A 274 8.32 -16.08 -15.14
N GLN A 275 9.47 -16.28 -15.77
CA GLN A 275 9.87 -17.59 -16.29
C GLN A 275 10.13 -18.61 -15.18
N LEU A 276 10.72 -18.19 -14.06
CA LEU A 276 10.83 -19.04 -12.88
C LEU A 276 9.45 -19.39 -12.30
N GLY A 277 8.55 -18.41 -12.26
CA GLY A 277 7.17 -18.59 -11.83
C GLY A 277 6.36 -19.52 -12.73
N GLN A 278 6.67 -19.57 -14.03
CA GLN A 278 6.04 -20.51 -14.98
C GLN A 278 6.32 -21.96 -14.61
N ILE A 279 7.52 -22.29 -14.15
CA ILE A 279 7.86 -23.64 -13.72
C ILE A 279 6.95 -24.05 -12.55
N SER A 280 6.81 -23.17 -11.55
CA SER A 280 5.91 -23.43 -10.41
C SER A 280 4.44 -23.45 -10.82
N ALA A 281 4.02 -22.62 -11.77
CA ALA A 281 2.66 -22.63 -12.29
C ALA A 281 2.33 -23.97 -12.98
N GLN A 282 3.24 -24.49 -13.80
CA GLN A 282 3.09 -25.80 -14.45
C GLN A 282 3.09 -26.94 -13.43
N ASP A 283 3.98 -26.92 -12.44
CA ASP A 283 4.02 -27.91 -11.35
C ASP A 283 2.71 -27.93 -10.54
N SER A 284 2.01 -26.80 -10.46
CA SER A 284 0.70 -26.71 -9.80
C SER A 284 -0.46 -27.34 -10.59
N SER A 285 -0.23 -27.69 -11.87
CA SER A 285 -1.27 -28.17 -12.79
C SER A 285 -2.46 -27.20 -12.93
N SER A 286 -2.27 -25.91 -12.63
CA SER A 286 -3.31 -24.89 -12.73
C SER A 286 -3.17 -24.08 -14.01
N PHE A 287 -4.09 -24.29 -14.95
CA PHE A 287 -4.19 -23.52 -16.19
C PHE A 287 -4.28 -22.01 -15.95
N ILE A 288 -5.02 -21.60 -14.90
CA ILE A 288 -5.12 -20.19 -14.50
C ILE A 288 -3.75 -19.64 -14.06
N ALA A 289 -2.96 -20.40 -13.29
CA ALA A 289 -1.64 -19.96 -12.86
C ALA A 289 -0.69 -19.76 -14.05
N VAL A 290 -0.71 -20.70 -15.01
CA VAL A 290 0.14 -20.64 -16.22
C VAL A 290 -0.28 -19.46 -17.10
N SER A 291 -1.59 -19.29 -17.31
CA SER A 291 -2.14 -18.14 -18.03
C SER A 291 -1.72 -16.82 -17.41
N PHE A 292 -1.84 -16.69 -16.09
CA PHE A 292 -1.50 -15.48 -15.35
C PHE A 292 -0.02 -15.10 -15.52
N LEU A 293 0.90 -16.06 -15.41
CA LEU A 293 2.33 -15.80 -15.57
C LEU A 293 2.65 -15.42 -17.03
N HIS A 294 1.99 -16.01 -18.03
CA HIS A 294 2.23 -15.70 -19.45
C HIS A 294 1.71 -14.32 -19.81
N ALA A 295 0.57 -13.91 -19.25
CA ALA A 295 0.03 -12.57 -19.43
C ALA A 295 1.02 -11.50 -18.91
N ASN A 296 1.67 -11.75 -17.77
CA ASN A 296 2.66 -10.84 -17.22
C ASN A 296 4.01 -10.87 -17.95
N GLU A 297 4.44 -12.04 -18.43
CA GLU A 297 5.60 -12.16 -19.31
C GLU A 297 5.38 -11.39 -20.63
N ALA A 298 4.17 -11.45 -21.20
CA ALA A 298 3.79 -10.69 -22.38
C ALA A 298 3.90 -9.18 -22.15
N VAL A 299 3.43 -8.69 -21.00
CA VAL A 299 3.59 -7.27 -20.61
C VAL A 299 5.07 -6.90 -20.54
N ALA A 300 5.91 -7.73 -19.92
CA ALA A 300 7.34 -7.44 -19.82
C ALA A 300 8.02 -7.41 -21.20
N TYR A 301 7.72 -8.34 -22.11
CA TYR A 301 8.22 -8.29 -23.49
C TYR A 301 7.72 -7.06 -24.25
N ALA A 302 6.50 -6.60 -23.99
CA ALA A 302 6.00 -5.35 -24.57
C ALA A 302 6.83 -4.13 -24.10
N HIS A 303 7.27 -4.12 -22.83
CA HIS A 303 8.19 -3.09 -22.34
C HIS A 303 9.57 -3.13 -23.02
N GLN A 304 10.02 -4.30 -23.48
CA GLN A 304 11.23 -4.44 -24.31
C GLN A 304 11.02 -4.05 -25.79
N ASN A 305 9.80 -3.71 -26.19
CA ASN A 305 9.40 -3.59 -27.60
C ASN A 305 9.63 -4.87 -28.42
N ASP A 306 9.70 -6.05 -27.79
CA ASP A 306 9.77 -7.35 -28.48
C ASP A 306 8.36 -7.82 -28.83
N GLN A 307 7.77 -7.21 -29.86
CA GLN A 307 6.41 -7.49 -30.33
C GLN A 307 6.16 -8.98 -30.57
N ARG A 308 7.14 -9.69 -31.15
CA ARG A 308 6.98 -11.11 -31.47
C ARG A 308 6.84 -11.94 -30.20
N LYS A 309 7.72 -11.75 -29.21
CA LYS A 309 7.63 -12.49 -27.95
C LYS A 309 6.41 -12.08 -27.13
N ALA A 310 6.09 -10.79 -27.09
CA ALA A 310 4.92 -10.27 -26.38
C ALA A 310 3.62 -10.91 -26.89
N LEU A 311 3.38 -10.89 -28.21
CA LEU A 311 2.16 -11.49 -28.79
C LEU A 311 2.16 -13.01 -28.69
N THR A 312 3.33 -13.67 -28.71
CA THR A 312 3.42 -15.13 -28.51
C THR A 312 3.04 -15.52 -27.08
N ALA A 313 3.58 -14.81 -26.08
CA ALA A 313 3.26 -15.04 -24.68
C ALA A 313 1.80 -14.69 -24.37
N LEU A 314 1.25 -13.65 -25.01
CA LEU A 314 -0.16 -13.28 -24.83
C LEU A 314 -1.11 -14.36 -25.35
N ARG A 315 -0.85 -14.90 -26.55
CA ARG A 315 -1.64 -16.02 -27.10
C ARG A 315 -1.59 -17.25 -26.19
N ARG A 316 -0.41 -17.57 -25.66
CA ARG A 316 -0.26 -18.64 -24.65
C ARG A 316 -1.14 -18.36 -23.43
N ALA A 317 -1.16 -17.13 -22.93
CA ALA A 317 -2.02 -16.76 -21.81
C ALA A 317 -3.51 -16.97 -22.12
N GLU A 318 -3.96 -16.55 -23.31
CA GLU A 318 -5.35 -16.71 -23.76
C GLU A 318 -5.74 -18.19 -23.93
N ASP A 319 -4.87 -18.99 -24.55
CA ASP A 319 -5.07 -20.42 -24.74
C ASP A 319 -5.20 -21.13 -23.38
N GLU A 320 -4.28 -20.90 -22.46
CA GLU A 320 -4.29 -21.50 -21.11
C GLU A 320 -5.53 -21.06 -20.32
N TYR A 321 -5.92 -19.79 -20.41
CA TYR A 321 -7.15 -19.30 -19.77
C TYR A 321 -8.41 -20.01 -20.30
N ALA A 322 -8.46 -20.30 -21.60
CA ALA A 322 -9.59 -20.99 -22.22
C ALA A 322 -9.73 -22.45 -21.77
N HIS A 323 -8.63 -23.08 -21.33
CA HIS A 323 -8.64 -24.44 -20.78
C HIS A 323 -8.97 -24.50 -19.28
N ALA A 324 -8.97 -23.37 -18.58
CA ALA A 324 -9.28 -23.34 -17.16
C ALA A 324 -10.77 -23.62 -16.89
N GLU A 325 -11.05 -24.57 -16.01
CA GLU A 325 -12.41 -24.87 -15.58
C GLU A 325 -12.90 -23.91 -14.50
N SER A 326 -14.23 -23.69 -14.45
CA SER A 326 -14.88 -22.88 -13.41
C SER A 326 -14.81 -23.60 -12.06
N GLY A 327 -13.73 -23.37 -11.31
CA GLY A 327 -13.49 -23.98 -9.99
C GLY A 327 -12.03 -24.35 -9.71
N ASP A 328 -11.19 -24.42 -10.74
CA ASP A 328 -9.78 -24.83 -10.67
C ASP A 328 -8.82 -23.75 -10.12
N SER A 329 -9.35 -22.56 -9.86
CA SER A 329 -8.53 -21.43 -9.42
C SER A 329 -8.30 -21.49 -7.91
N ALA A 330 -7.04 -21.73 -7.52
CA ALA A 330 -6.61 -21.54 -6.14
C ALA A 330 -7.05 -20.14 -5.66
N ALA A 331 -7.34 -20.01 -4.37
CA ALA A 331 -7.92 -18.79 -3.79
C ALA A 331 -7.22 -17.50 -4.23
N PHE A 332 -5.91 -17.58 -4.37
CA PHE A 332 -5.04 -16.49 -4.75
C PHE A 332 -5.18 -16.04 -6.20
N PHE A 333 -5.64 -16.89 -7.13
CA PHE A 333 -5.83 -16.54 -8.54
C PHE A 333 -7.25 -16.09 -8.87
N ARG A 334 -8.18 -16.08 -7.90
CA ARG A 334 -9.58 -15.69 -8.15
C ARG A 334 -9.77 -14.27 -8.70
N TYR A 335 -8.80 -13.38 -8.47
CA TYR A 335 -8.82 -12.03 -9.04
C TYR A 335 -8.43 -11.99 -10.53
N PHE A 336 -7.76 -13.05 -11.02
CA PHE A 336 -7.38 -13.16 -12.42
C PHE A 336 -8.52 -13.80 -13.22
N ASP A 337 -9.55 -13.00 -13.44
CA ASP A 337 -10.68 -13.34 -14.29
C ASP A 337 -10.47 -12.88 -15.75
N ARG A 338 -11.51 -13.04 -16.57
CA ARG A 338 -11.49 -12.62 -17.97
C ARG A 338 -11.19 -11.12 -18.09
N SER A 339 -11.72 -10.30 -17.19
CA SER A 339 -11.49 -8.84 -17.19
C SER A 339 -10.02 -8.51 -16.91
N ALA A 340 -9.39 -9.22 -15.98
CA ALA A 340 -7.98 -9.08 -15.68
C ALA A 340 -7.08 -9.52 -16.86
N LEU A 341 -7.43 -10.61 -17.55
CA LEU A 341 -6.74 -11.04 -18.77
C LEU A 341 -6.87 -9.99 -19.88
N GLU A 342 -8.08 -9.49 -20.16
CA GLU A 342 -8.29 -8.44 -21.16
C GLU A 342 -7.54 -7.15 -20.80
N THR A 343 -7.40 -6.83 -19.51
CA THR A 343 -6.57 -5.71 -19.06
C THR A 343 -5.10 -5.95 -19.37
N ALA A 344 -4.57 -7.17 -19.17
CA ALA A 344 -3.20 -7.50 -19.56
C ALA A 344 -3.00 -7.45 -21.09
N THR A 345 -3.98 -7.93 -21.86
CA THR A 345 -4.03 -7.78 -23.32
C THR A 345 -3.94 -6.32 -23.72
N ALA A 346 -4.79 -5.47 -23.16
CA ALA A 346 -4.78 -4.02 -23.43
C ALA A 346 -3.42 -3.38 -23.11
N ARG A 347 -2.78 -3.79 -22.01
CA ARG A 347 -1.42 -3.34 -21.63
C ARG A 347 -0.37 -3.67 -22.69
N VAL A 348 -0.35 -4.91 -23.16
CA VAL A 348 0.59 -5.38 -24.19
C VAL A 348 0.41 -4.58 -25.47
N TYR A 349 -0.82 -4.54 -25.98
CA TYR A 349 -1.13 -3.85 -27.23
C TYR A 349 -0.85 -2.35 -27.15
N SER A 350 -1.20 -1.70 -26.03
CA SER A 350 -1.01 -0.26 -25.87
C SER A 350 0.47 0.12 -25.78
N LYS A 351 1.29 -0.67 -25.09
CA LYS A 351 2.73 -0.42 -25.03
C LYS A 351 3.39 -0.59 -26.40
N LEU A 352 3.04 -1.63 -27.14
CA LEU A 352 3.55 -1.86 -28.51
C LEU A 352 3.03 -0.80 -29.50
N ALA A 353 1.79 -0.34 -29.35
CA ALA A 353 1.19 0.68 -30.22
C ALA A 353 1.85 2.07 -30.15
N LEU A 354 2.67 2.32 -29.12
CA LEU A 354 3.49 3.53 -29.04
C LEU A 354 4.62 3.53 -30.07
N THR A 355 5.10 2.36 -30.48
CA THR A 355 6.22 2.21 -31.44
C THR A 355 5.77 1.62 -32.77
N ASP A 356 4.65 0.91 -32.81
CA ASP A 356 4.03 0.36 -34.01
C ASP A 356 2.62 0.95 -34.24
N ALA A 357 2.49 1.85 -35.22
CA ALA A 357 1.21 2.47 -35.56
C ALA A 357 0.16 1.46 -36.07
N THR A 358 0.58 0.30 -36.61
CA THR A 358 -0.36 -0.69 -37.13
C THR A 358 -1.16 -1.38 -36.01
N LEU A 359 -0.56 -1.53 -34.82
CA LEU A 359 -1.21 -2.09 -33.64
C LEU A 359 -2.09 -1.08 -32.90
N ARG A 360 -1.97 0.22 -33.21
CA ARG A 360 -2.67 1.29 -32.48
C ARG A 360 -4.18 1.22 -32.65
N VAL A 361 -4.65 0.96 -33.86
CA VAL A 361 -6.09 0.84 -34.14
C VAL A 361 -6.70 -0.29 -33.30
N GLU A 362 -6.07 -1.46 -33.30
CA GLU A 362 -6.53 -2.61 -32.50
C GLU A 362 -6.49 -2.31 -30.99
N ALA A 363 -5.43 -1.66 -30.51
CA ALA A 363 -5.29 -1.28 -29.11
C ALA A 363 -6.40 -0.31 -28.66
N VAL A 364 -6.70 0.71 -29.47
CA VAL A 364 -7.77 1.69 -29.21
C VAL A 364 -9.13 1.00 -29.18
N GLU A 365 -9.44 0.16 -30.17
CA GLU A 365 -10.73 -0.57 -30.21
C GLU A 365 -10.91 -1.47 -28.99
N ARG A 366 -9.87 -2.20 -28.59
CA ARG A 366 -9.91 -3.07 -27.40
C ARG A 366 -10.16 -2.25 -26.13
N LEU A 367 -9.40 -1.18 -25.93
CA LEU A 367 -9.56 -0.30 -24.76
C LEU A 367 -10.95 0.36 -24.71
N GLN A 368 -11.48 0.82 -25.83
CA GLN A 368 -12.81 1.40 -25.92
C GLN A 368 -13.88 0.39 -25.49
N ARG A 369 -13.86 -0.82 -26.04
CA ARG A 369 -14.77 -1.91 -25.63
C ARG A 369 -14.64 -2.22 -24.14
N THR A 370 -13.41 -2.31 -23.63
CA THR A 370 -13.21 -2.56 -22.21
C THR A 370 -13.82 -1.43 -21.37
N VAL A 371 -13.57 -0.16 -21.67
CA VAL A 371 -14.13 0.98 -20.92
C VAL A 371 -15.66 1.03 -20.98
N GLU A 372 -16.27 0.66 -22.11
CA GLU A 372 -17.72 0.65 -22.32
C GLU A 372 -18.42 -0.42 -21.46
N TYR A 373 -17.88 -1.65 -21.44
CA TYR A 373 -18.53 -2.78 -20.75
C TYR A 373 -18.04 -3.02 -19.31
N LEU A 374 -17.08 -2.24 -18.83
CA LEU A 374 -16.52 -2.41 -17.50
C LEU A 374 -17.55 -2.07 -16.41
N PRO A 375 -17.82 -2.96 -15.44
CA PRO A 375 -18.75 -2.68 -14.35
C PRO A 375 -18.33 -1.48 -13.47
N ASP A 376 -19.29 -0.80 -12.85
CA ASP A 376 -19.03 0.43 -12.08
C ASP A 376 -18.08 0.23 -10.88
N ASN A 377 -18.05 -0.98 -10.30
CA ASN A 377 -17.16 -1.33 -9.19
C ASN A 377 -15.69 -1.59 -9.60
N HIS A 378 -15.35 -1.48 -10.88
CA HIS A 378 -13.99 -1.66 -11.41
C HIS A 378 -13.28 -0.31 -11.66
N SER A 379 -13.40 0.61 -10.70
CA SER A 379 -12.91 1.99 -10.87
C SER A 379 -11.41 2.07 -11.18
N ARG A 380 -10.60 1.15 -10.64
CA ARG A 380 -9.14 1.07 -10.92
C ARG A 380 -8.85 0.68 -12.36
N GLN A 381 -9.49 -0.37 -12.87
CA GLN A 381 -9.35 -0.78 -14.27
C GLN A 381 -9.86 0.34 -15.20
N ARG A 382 -10.93 1.05 -14.81
CA ARG A 382 -11.45 2.20 -15.56
C ARG A 382 -10.40 3.32 -15.69
N ALA A 383 -9.81 3.75 -14.58
CA ALA A 383 -8.77 4.78 -14.57
C ALA A 383 -7.57 4.37 -15.43
N PHE A 384 -7.15 3.10 -15.30
CA PHE A 384 -6.06 2.54 -16.09
C PHE A 384 -6.35 2.55 -17.60
N ASN A 385 -7.50 2.01 -18.02
CA ASN A 385 -7.86 1.91 -19.43
C ASN A 385 -8.09 3.28 -20.08
N LEU A 386 -8.71 4.22 -19.36
CA LEU A 386 -8.86 5.61 -19.83
C LEU A 386 -7.50 6.28 -20.05
N THR A 387 -6.53 6.03 -19.15
CA THR A 387 -5.18 6.59 -19.26
C THR A 387 -4.50 6.12 -20.54
N TRP A 388 -4.52 4.81 -20.81
CA TRP A 388 -3.93 4.27 -22.04
C TRP A 388 -4.68 4.70 -23.29
N LEU A 389 -6.01 4.75 -23.24
CA LEU A 389 -6.81 5.22 -24.38
C LEU A 389 -6.45 6.65 -24.75
N ALA A 390 -6.38 7.56 -23.77
CA ALA A 390 -5.91 8.93 -23.98
C ALA A 390 -4.47 8.97 -24.52
N THR A 391 -3.59 8.13 -23.97
CA THR A 391 -2.18 8.05 -24.40
C THR A 391 -2.08 7.68 -25.88
N LEU A 392 -2.89 6.72 -26.34
CA LEU A 392 -2.88 6.28 -27.74
C LEU A 392 -3.48 7.33 -28.69
N HIS A 393 -4.55 8.03 -28.31
CA HIS A 393 -5.08 9.15 -29.10
C HIS A 393 -4.04 10.27 -29.25
N LEU A 394 -3.34 10.62 -28.17
CA LEU A 394 -2.24 11.59 -28.25
C LEU A 394 -1.06 11.07 -29.07
N ALA A 395 -0.76 9.77 -29.03
CA ALA A 395 0.29 9.20 -29.87
C ALA A 395 -0.06 9.23 -31.38
N ASP A 396 -1.35 9.32 -31.71
CA ASP A 396 -1.87 9.44 -33.08
C ASP A 396 -2.01 10.88 -33.58
N GLY A 397 -1.81 11.87 -32.71
CA GLY A 397 -2.01 13.28 -33.04
C GLY A 397 -3.44 13.78 -32.85
N ASP A 398 -4.37 12.95 -32.37
CA ASP A 398 -5.73 13.35 -32.01
C ASP A 398 -5.73 14.02 -30.63
N THR A 399 -5.33 15.29 -30.62
CA THR A 399 -5.19 16.08 -29.39
C THR A 399 -6.53 16.37 -28.71
N GLU A 400 -7.61 16.52 -29.48
CA GLU A 400 -8.94 16.83 -28.94
C GLU A 400 -9.49 15.63 -28.15
N THR A 401 -9.52 14.45 -28.77
CA THR A 401 -9.99 13.24 -28.10
C THR A 401 -9.05 12.85 -26.96
N GLY A 402 -7.73 12.95 -27.18
CA GLY A 402 -6.72 12.66 -26.17
C GLY A 402 -6.86 13.55 -24.93
N ALA A 403 -7.08 14.86 -25.09
CA ALA A 403 -7.33 15.78 -23.97
C ALA A 403 -8.60 15.42 -23.21
N ARG A 404 -9.72 15.20 -23.94
CA ARG A 404 -11.02 14.87 -23.34
C ARG A 404 -10.97 13.59 -22.51
N ILE A 405 -10.43 12.50 -23.07
CA ILE A 405 -10.31 11.22 -22.38
C ILE A 405 -9.26 11.31 -21.26
N GLY A 406 -8.17 12.07 -21.47
CA GLY A 406 -7.14 12.29 -20.46
C GLY A 406 -7.69 12.94 -19.20
N ASN A 407 -8.57 13.94 -19.34
CA ASN A 407 -9.25 14.57 -18.20
C ASN A 407 -10.16 13.59 -17.44
N GLN A 408 -10.84 12.69 -18.14
CA GLN A 408 -11.60 11.60 -17.51
C GLN A 408 -10.68 10.64 -16.77
N ALA A 409 -9.52 10.31 -17.33
CA ALA A 409 -8.52 9.46 -16.70
C ALA A 409 -7.97 10.09 -15.41
N VAL A 410 -7.61 11.37 -15.43
CA VAL A 410 -7.15 12.11 -14.23
C VAL A 410 -8.24 12.16 -13.16
N THR A 411 -9.49 12.43 -13.55
CA THR A 411 -10.63 12.47 -12.61
C THR A 411 -10.83 11.10 -11.96
N ALA A 412 -10.84 10.02 -12.76
CA ALA A 412 -10.98 8.66 -12.27
C ALA A 412 -9.80 8.26 -11.36
N ALA A 413 -8.58 8.65 -11.72
CA ALA A 413 -7.38 8.38 -10.92
C ALA A 413 -7.39 9.12 -9.58
N ARG A 414 -7.80 10.39 -9.54
CA ARG A 414 -7.88 11.19 -8.29
C ARG A 414 -8.97 10.72 -7.34
N ALA A 415 -10.05 10.14 -7.86
CA ALA A 415 -11.09 9.53 -7.03
C ALA A 415 -10.59 8.28 -6.28
N LEU A 416 -9.47 7.72 -6.74
CA LEU A 416 -8.83 6.57 -6.12
C LEU A 416 -7.70 7.09 -5.23
N ASN A 417 -7.80 6.85 -3.92
CA ASN A 417 -6.74 7.16 -2.96
C ASN A 417 -5.55 6.21 -3.18
N SER A 418 -4.89 6.23 -4.34
CA SER A 418 -3.86 5.26 -4.69
C SER A 418 -2.74 5.89 -5.50
N ARG A 419 -1.57 6.01 -4.87
CA ARG A 419 -0.34 6.52 -5.50
C ARG A 419 -0.01 5.78 -6.80
N ARG A 420 -0.11 4.45 -6.79
CA ARG A 420 0.16 3.60 -7.97
C ARG A 420 -0.73 3.91 -9.17
N ILE A 421 -2.00 4.22 -8.94
CA ILE A 421 -2.91 4.61 -10.03
C ILE A 421 -2.52 5.97 -10.60
N LEU A 422 -2.05 6.90 -9.75
CA LEU A 422 -1.53 8.20 -10.21
C LEU A 422 -0.23 8.04 -11.00
N ASP A 423 0.67 7.15 -10.58
CA ASP A 423 1.90 6.86 -11.32
C ASP A 423 1.62 6.21 -12.68
N HIS A 424 0.50 5.50 -12.84
CA HIS A 424 0.06 5.02 -14.16
C HIS A 424 -0.29 6.13 -15.16
N LEU A 425 -0.44 7.40 -14.73
CA LEU A 425 -0.59 8.55 -15.63
C LEU A 425 0.71 8.95 -16.35
N GLN A 426 1.86 8.34 -16.00
CA GLN A 426 3.17 8.64 -16.58
C GLN A 426 3.19 8.56 -18.13
N PRO A 427 2.70 7.50 -18.81
CA PRO A 427 2.73 7.45 -20.27
C PRO A 427 1.89 8.56 -20.93
N LEU A 428 0.77 8.92 -20.32
CA LEU A 428 -0.07 10.02 -20.79
C LEU A 428 0.68 11.35 -20.66
N HIS A 429 1.33 11.59 -19.51
CA HIS A 429 2.17 12.76 -19.29
C HIS A 429 3.29 12.87 -20.33
N GLU A 430 3.96 11.76 -20.65
CA GLU A 430 5.01 11.76 -21.67
C GLU A 430 4.47 12.19 -23.05
N GLN A 431 3.26 11.76 -23.43
CA GLN A 431 2.63 12.20 -24.68
C GLN A 431 2.21 13.68 -24.65
N THR A 432 1.74 14.21 -23.51
CA THR A 432 1.34 15.62 -23.43
C THR A 432 2.50 16.58 -23.70
N THR A 433 3.74 16.19 -23.35
CA THR A 433 4.94 17.02 -23.60
C THR A 433 5.26 17.26 -25.09
N ARG A 434 4.66 16.48 -26.00
CA ARG A 434 4.92 16.54 -27.45
C ARG A 434 4.15 17.67 -28.16
N TYR A 435 3.19 18.30 -27.49
CA TYR A 435 2.26 19.23 -28.10
C TYR A 435 2.30 20.61 -27.43
N GLN A 436 2.09 21.66 -28.23
CA GLN A 436 1.95 23.05 -27.78
C GLN A 436 0.51 23.53 -27.98
N HIS A 437 -0.46 22.82 -27.38
CA HIS A 437 -1.89 23.17 -27.39
C HIS A 437 -2.37 23.50 -25.98
N ALA A 438 -3.30 24.46 -25.84
CA ALA A 438 -3.77 24.95 -24.55
C ALA A 438 -4.39 23.83 -23.70
N ASP A 439 -5.30 23.04 -24.28
CA ASP A 439 -6.00 21.95 -23.59
C ASP A 439 -5.04 20.83 -23.16
N ILE A 440 -4.00 20.56 -23.96
CA ILE A 440 -2.96 19.59 -23.62
C ILE A 440 -2.07 20.12 -22.48
N ALA A 441 -1.76 21.42 -22.48
CA ALA A 441 -1.01 22.04 -21.40
C ALA A 441 -1.80 22.08 -20.07
N GLU A 442 -3.13 22.18 -20.13
CA GLU A 442 -4.00 22.02 -18.97
C GLU A 442 -3.99 20.58 -18.45
N LEU A 443 -4.22 19.58 -19.33
CA LEU A 443 -4.14 18.17 -18.96
C LEU A 443 -2.77 17.81 -18.34
N ASP A 444 -1.68 18.26 -18.96
CA ASP A 444 -0.31 18.08 -18.49
C ASP A 444 -0.11 18.64 -17.07
N ARG A 445 -0.64 19.84 -16.80
CA ARG A 445 -0.64 20.44 -15.46
C ARG A 445 -1.44 19.59 -14.47
N ASP A 446 -2.62 19.13 -14.85
CA ASP A 446 -3.50 18.34 -13.99
C ASP A 446 -2.92 16.98 -13.65
N ILE A 447 -2.23 16.33 -14.59
CA ILE A 447 -1.49 15.09 -14.34
C ILE A 447 -0.36 15.35 -13.34
N ARG A 448 0.44 16.42 -13.53
CA ARG A 448 1.51 16.76 -12.56
C ARG A 448 0.96 17.02 -11.17
N ILE A 449 -0.12 17.81 -11.05
CA ILE A 449 -0.75 18.08 -9.75
C ILE A 449 -1.26 16.77 -9.13
N ALA A 450 -1.95 15.93 -9.91
CA ALA A 450 -2.46 14.66 -9.41
C ALA A 450 -1.33 13.78 -8.86
N ARG A 451 -0.20 13.71 -9.58
CA ARG A 451 0.99 12.94 -9.20
C ARG A 451 1.87 13.59 -8.14
N ILE A 452 1.59 14.81 -7.70
CA ILE A 452 2.29 15.46 -6.57
C ILE A 452 1.41 15.39 -5.31
N SER A 453 0.09 15.50 -5.47
CA SER A 453 -0.86 15.60 -4.36
C SER A 453 -1.36 14.27 -3.80
N GLY A 454 -1.19 13.15 -4.50
CA GLY A 454 -1.51 11.81 -3.99
C GLY A 454 -0.27 10.96 -3.81
#